data_AF-A0A821V1B1-F1
#
_entry.id   AF-A0A821V1B1-F1
#
_cell.length_a   1.000
_cell.length_b   1.000
_cell.length_c   1.000
_cell.angle_alpha   90.00
_cell.angle_beta   90.00
_cell.angle_gamma   90.00
#
_symmetry.space_group_name_H-M   'P 1'
#
loop_
_entity.id
_entity.type
_entity.pdbx_description
1 polymer ?
#
loop_
_entity_poly.entity_id
_entity_poly.type
_entity_poly.pdbx_seq_one_letter_code
_entity_poly.pdbx_strand_id
1 'polypeptide(L)'
;MSIFGDNNENTMYSNTENKSQQYEFPVPNLQRPYVLAVTATVLIIIIQLLALLVNIRRNLLQSFRGDDSEIPRRQRSKYISYAIGNMHFAGYFIGYLIWGYIIIAIFTSILCICIEALIIYRNARFLESLLKAIIPTLLLIYFKTYLNKLLAQYVFLQHY
;
A
#
# COMPACT_ATOMS: atom_id res chain seq x y z
N MET A 1 -51.39 75.11 12.28
CA MET A 1 -50.27 75.17 11.31
C MET A 1 -49.26 74.13 11.79
N SER A 2 -49.45 72.86 11.41
CA SER A 2 -48.85 72.22 10.22
C SER A 2 -47.33 72.02 10.48
N ILE A 3 -46.71 70.83 10.43
CA ILE A 3 -46.87 69.72 9.49
C ILE A 3 -46.25 68.46 10.10
N PHE A 4 -46.97 67.35 9.97
CA PHE A 4 -46.51 65.96 10.06
C PHE A 4 -45.35 65.70 9.09
N GLY A 5 -44.24 65.15 9.58
CA GLY A 5 -43.09 64.75 8.76
C GLY A 5 -42.75 63.29 8.96
N ASP A 6 -43.55 62.44 8.33
CA ASP A 6 -43.38 61.01 8.12
C ASP A 6 -42.09 60.77 7.33
N ASN A 7 -41.08 60.09 7.90
CA ASN A 7 -39.88 59.66 7.17
C ASN A 7 -39.64 58.17 7.42
N ASN A 8 -40.44 57.45 6.65
CA ASN A 8 -40.56 56.03 6.43
C ASN A 8 -39.25 55.32 6.00
N GLU A 9 -39.00 54.18 6.65
CA GLU A 9 -39.03 52.83 6.04
C GLU A 9 -38.09 52.44 4.88
N ASN A 10 -37.00 53.16 4.63
CA ASN A 10 -36.14 52.82 3.47
C ASN A 10 -34.88 51.97 3.73
N THR A 11 -34.72 51.33 4.90
CA THR A 11 -33.51 50.51 5.18
C THR A 11 -33.71 48.99 5.16
N MET A 12 -34.87 48.50 4.72
CA MET A 12 -35.22 47.06 4.85
C MET A 12 -34.99 46.19 3.61
N TYR A 13 -34.40 46.71 2.52
CA TYR A 13 -34.35 46.00 1.23
C TYR A 13 -32.98 45.85 0.54
N SER A 14 -31.84 46.04 1.22
CA SER A 14 -30.52 45.94 0.55
C SER A 14 -29.55 44.89 1.12
N ASN A 15 -30.04 43.82 1.78
CA ASN A 15 -29.18 42.73 2.28
C ASN A 15 -29.55 41.36 1.72
N THR A 16 -29.91 41.33 0.43
CA THR A 16 -29.97 40.09 -0.36
C THR A 16 -28.70 39.94 -1.20
N GLU A 17 -27.53 40.22 -0.59
CA GLU A 17 -26.25 39.81 -1.16
C GLU A 17 -26.19 38.29 -1.18
N ASN A 18 -26.46 37.74 -2.36
CA ASN A 18 -25.83 36.57 -2.97
C ASN A 18 -24.82 35.85 -2.05
N LYS A 19 -25.33 35.07 -1.10
CA LYS A 19 -24.62 33.89 -0.60
C LYS A 19 -24.84 32.76 -1.60
N SER A 20 -24.35 32.93 -2.82
CA SER A 20 -23.89 31.79 -3.61
C SER A 20 -22.71 31.22 -2.82
N GLN A 21 -23.01 30.38 -1.82
CA GLN A 21 -22.05 29.49 -1.19
C GLN A 21 -21.53 28.59 -2.30
N GLN A 22 -20.51 29.06 -3.00
CA GLN A 22 -19.66 28.21 -3.81
C GLN A 22 -19.12 27.19 -2.82
N TYR A 23 -19.62 25.96 -2.91
CA TYR A 23 -18.98 24.80 -2.32
C TYR A 23 -17.65 24.62 -3.09
N GLU A 24 -16.69 25.49 -2.82
CA GLU A 24 -15.29 25.27 -3.17
C GLU A 24 -14.88 24.05 -2.36
N PHE A 25 -14.96 22.88 -2.99
CA PHE A 25 -14.35 21.68 -2.47
C PHE A 25 -12.85 21.98 -2.32
N PRO A 26 -12.31 22.05 -1.09
CA PRO A 26 -10.90 22.33 -0.91
C PRO A 26 -10.15 21.18 -1.56
N VAL A 27 -9.49 21.45 -2.69
CA VAL A 27 -8.70 20.45 -3.38
C VAL A 27 -7.52 20.08 -2.48
N PRO A 28 -7.33 18.78 -2.15
CA PRO A 28 -6.20 18.35 -1.35
C PRO A 28 -4.90 18.75 -2.02
N ASN A 29 -3.94 19.22 -1.23
CA ASN A 29 -2.62 19.54 -1.75
C ASN A 29 -1.84 18.23 -2.03
N LEU A 30 -1.92 17.77 -3.27
CA LEU A 30 -1.32 16.52 -3.76
C LEU A 30 0.20 16.45 -3.63
N GLN A 31 0.89 17.55 -3.31
CA GLN A 31 2.34 17.55 -3.15
C GLN A 31 2.79 16.71 -1.94
N ARG A 32 2.05 16.75 -0.82
CA ARG A 32 2.36 16.01 0.40
C ARG A 32 2.25 14.48 0.24
N PRO A 33 1.14 13.91 -0.27
CA PRO A 33 1.02 12.46 -0.44
C PRO A 33 2.02 11.94 -1.48
N TYR A 34 2.37 12.75 -2.48
CA TYR A 34 3.35 12.37 -3.50
C TYR A 34 4.75 12.17 -2.90
N VAL A 35 5.24 13.14 -2.12
CA VAL A 35 6.57 13.03 -1.46
C VAL A 35 6.61 11.84 -0.49
N LEU A 36 5.52 11.61 0.26
CA LEU A 36 5.40 10.45 1.14
C LEU A 36 5.41 9.13 0.36
N ALA A 37 4.66 9.06 -0.73
CA ALA A 37 4.59 7.86 -1.55
C ALA A 37 5.95 7.51 -2.15
N VAL A 38 6.66 8.48 -2.74
CA VAL A 38 8.00 8.24 -3.31
C VAL A 38 9.01 7.84 -2.22
N THR A 39 8.98 8.47 -1.06
CA THR A 39 9.90 8.12 0.04
C THR A 39 9.63 6.69 0.55
N ALA A 40 8.36 6.33 0.70
CA ALA A 40 7.96 5.00 1.12
C ALA A 40 8.33 3.92 0.08
N THR A 41 8.17 4.19 -1.22
CA THR A 41 8.48 3.22 -2.28
C THR A 41 9.97 2.95 -2.36
N VAL A 42 10.80 3.99 -2.26
CA VAL A 42 12.26 3.86 -2.18
C VAL A 42 12.67 3.00 -0.98
N LEU A 43 12.08 3.25 0.19
CA LEU A 43 12.38 2.49 1.41
C LEU A 43 11.98 1.01 1.27
N ILE A 44 10.80 0.73 0.69
CA ILE A 44 10.33 -0.65 0.43
C ILE A 44 11.30 -1.38 -0.51
N ILE A 45 11.72 -0.74 -1.61
CA ILE A 45 12.68 -1.34 -2.55
C ILE A 45 14.02 -1.61 -1.86
N ILE A 46 14.52 -0.67 -1.05
CA ILE A 46 15.76 -0.88 -0.29
C ILE A 46 15.62 -2.13 0.59
N ILE A 47 14.55 -2.24 1.38
CA ILE A 47 14.33 -3.41 2.25
C ILE A 47 14.27 -4.71 1.43
N GLN A 48 13.56 -4.71 0.30
CA GLN A 48 13.47 -5.89 -0.57
C GLN A 48 14.84 -6.29 -1.14
N LEU A 49 15.67 -5.32 -1.52
CA LEU A 49 17.03 -5.57 -1.99
C LEU A 49 17.92 -6.15 -0.89
N LEU A 50 17.82 -5.64 0.35
CA LEU A 50 18.54 -6.20 1.49
C LEU A 50 18.10 -7.64 1.78
N ALA A 51 16.79 -7.91 1.80
CA ALA A 51 16.25 -9.25 2.02
C ALA A 51 16.72 -10.24 0.93
N LEU A 52 16.72 -9.80 -0.33
CA LEU A 52 17.25 -10.57 -1.45
C LEU A 52 18.75 -10.88 -1.26
N LEU A 53 19.55 -9.89 -0.85
CA LEU A 53 20.98 -10.08 -0.63
C LEU A 53 21.27 -11.11 0.48
N VAL A 54 20.51 -11.05 1.58
CA VAL A 54 20.61 -12.03 2.68
C VAL A 54 20.26 -13.44 2.18
N ASN A 55 19.21 -13.57 1.36
CA ASN A 55 18.81 -14.86 0.79
C ASN A 55 19.85 -15.41 -0.18
N ILE A 56 20.39 -14.58 -1.09
CA ILE A 56 21.48 -14.97 -1.99
C ILE A 56 22.69 -15.46 -1.18
N ARG A 57 23.06 -14.73 -0.12
CA ARG A 57 24.17 -15.13 0.75
C ARG A 57 23.94 -16.49 1.42
N ARG A 58 22.74 -16.74 1.93
CA ARG A 58 22.40 -18.04 2.57
C ARG A 58 22.49 -19.18 1.56
N ASN A 59 21.92 -19.00 0.38
CA ASN A 59 21.93 -20.01 -0.69
C ASN A 59 23.35 -20.31 -1.17
N LEU A 60 24.20 -19.27 -1.27
CA LEU A 60 25.60 -19.41 -1.67
C LEU A 60 26.44 -20.13 -0.62
N LEU A 61 26.17 -19.90 0.67
CA LEU A 61 26.83 -20.64 1.77
C LEU A 61 26.39 -22.11 1.83
N GLN A 62 25.12 -22.43 1.58
CA GLN A 62 24.65 -23.83 1.48
C GLN A 62 25.35 -24.55 0.32
N SER A 63 25.47 -23.89 -0.84
CA SER A 63 26.18 -24.44 -1.99
C SER A 63 27.66 -24.74 -1.70
N PHE A 64 28.35 -23.90 -0.93
CA PHE A 64 29.74 -24.17 -0.52
C PHE A 64 29.89 -25.33 0.46
N ARG A 65 28.82 -25.69 1.20
CA ARG A 65 28.82 -26.85 2.11
C ARG A 65 28.55 -28.17 1.37
N GLY A 66 28.24 -28.13 0.07
CA GLY A 66 27.85 -29.30 -0.70
C GLY A 66 26.47 -29.85 -0.33
N ASP A 67 25.66 -29.07 0.39
CA ASP A 67 24.27 -29.40 0.68
C ASP A 67 23.40 -28.98 -0.51
N ASP A 68 23.30 -29.88 -1.49
CA ASP A 68 22.55 -29.69 -2.72
C ASP A 68 21.07 -30.10 -2.59
N SER A 69 20.55 -30.24 -1.35
CA SER A 69 19.17 -30.67 -1.12
C SER A 69 18.12 -29.69 -1.68
N GLU A 70 18.42 -28.39 -1.67
CA GLU A 70 17.55 -27.33 -2.21
C GLU A 70 17.89 -26.90 -3.64
N ILE A 71 19.07 -27.29 -4.17
CA ILE A 71 19.55 -26.83 -5.48
C ILE A 71 19.33 -27.93 -6.52
N PRO A 72 18.59 -27.68 -7.63
CA PRO A 72 18.43 -28.67 -8.67
C PRO A 72 19.80 -29.07 -9.23
N ARG A 73 20.11 -30.38 -9.21
CA ARG A 73 21.40 -30.93 -9.65
C ARG A 73 21.72 -30.48 -11.08
N ARG A 74 22.90 -29.88 -11.26
CA ARG A 74 23.36 -29.38 -12.56
C ARG A 74 23.67 -30.55 -13.50
N GLN A 75 23.12 -30.49 -14.71
CA GLN A 75 23.50 -31.43 -15.77
C GLN A 75 24.83 -30.98 -16.40
N ARG A 76 25.85 -31.86 -16.38
CA ARG A 76 27.20 -31.62 -16.92
C ARG A 76 27.21 -31.18 -18.39
N SER A 77 26.17 -31.49 -19.17
CA SER A 77 26.08 -31.12 -20.58
C SER A 77 25.72 -29.66 -20.85
N LYS A 78 25.40 -28.86 -19.82
CA LYS A 78 24.83 -27.50 -19.97
C LYS A 78 25.68 -26.35 -19.42
N TYR A 79 26.98 -26.54 -19.19
CA TYR A 79 27.85 -25.49 -18.61
C TYR A 79 27.86 -24.17 -19.39
N ILE A 80 27.86 -24.22 -20.72
CA ILE A 80 27.81 -23.02 -21.57
C ILE A 80 26.46 -22.28 -21.38
N SER A 81 25.35 -23.03 -21.26
CA SER A 81 24.03 -22.46 -20.99
C SER A 81 23.95 -21.80 -19.61
N TYR A 82 24.59 -22.36 -18.59
CA TYR A 82 24.68 -21.74 -17.26
C TYR A 82 25.52 -20.45 -17.25
N ALA A 83 26.63 -20.42 -18.01
CA ALA A 83 27.47 -19.22 -18.13
C ALA A 83 26.74 -18.06 -18.83
N ILE A 84 26.03 -18.34 -19.93
CA ILE A 84 25.20 -17.37 -20.65
C ILE A 84 24.02 -16.91 -19.75
N GLY A 85 23.42 -17.85 -19.01
CA GLY A 85 22.33 -17.55 -18.07
C GLY A 85 22.71 -16.53 -17.00
N ASN A 86 23.93 -16.59 -16.47
CA ASN A 86 24.41 -15.60 -15.48
C ASN A 86 24.55 -14.19 -16.05
N MET A 87 24.98 -14.05 -17.30
CA MET A 87 25.12 -12.74 -17.95
C MET A 87 23.75 -12.10 -18.21
N HIS A 88 22.76 -12.90 -18.63
CA HIS A 88 21.39 -12.42 -18.82
C HIS A 88 20.66 -12.15 -17.50
N PHE A 89 21.00 -12.89 -16.43
CA PHE A 89 20.37 -12.73 -15.12
C PHE A 89 20.47 -11.30 -14.58
N ALA A 90 21.63 -10.66 -14.70
CA ALA A 90 21.81 -9.28 -14.25
C ALA A 90 20.89 -8.29 -15.01
N GLY A 91 20.75 -8.49 -16.33
CA GLY A 91 19.85 -7.69 -17.18
C GLY A 91 18.37 -7.90 -16.85
N TYR A 92 17.96 -9.15 -16.64
CA TYR A 92 16.60 -9.44 -16.19
C TYR A 92 16.32 -8.86 -14.80
N PHE A 93 17.29 -8.95 -13.89
CA PHE A 93 17.15 -8.43 -12.54
C PHE A 93 16.90 -6.92 -12.52
N ILE A 94 17.70 -6.13 -13.24
CA ILE A 94 17.48 -4.68 -13.31
C ILE A 94 16.15 -4.34 -13.98
N GLY A 95 15.74 -5.09 -15.01
CA GLY A 95 14.44 -4.91 -15.66
C GLY A 95 13.27 -5.15 -14.70
N TYR A 96 13.30 -6.26 -13.95
CA TYR A 96 12.28 -6.56 -12.94
C TYR A 96 12.30 -5.57 -11.78
N LEU A 97 13.47 -5.04 -11.41
CA LEU A 97 13.59 -4.01 -10.37
C LEU A 97 12.89 -2.72 -10.80
N ILE A 98 13.16 -2.24 -12.01
CA ILE A 98 12.51 -1.05 -12.56
C ILE A 98 11.00 -1.26 -12.68
N TRP A 99 10.57 -2.40 -13.22
CA TRP A 99 9.15 -2.72 -13.38
C TRP A 99 8.44 -2.84 -12.02
N GLY A 100 9.06 -3.50 -11.05
CA GLY A 100 8.57 -3.62 -9.68
C GLY A 100 8.47 -2.26 -8.99
N TYR A 101 9.47 -1.38 -9.18
CA TYR A 101 9.42 -0.01 -8.68
C TYR A 101 8.23 0.77 -9.24
N ILE A 102 7.95 0.68 -10.55
CA ILE A 102 6.80 1.36 -11.17
C ILE A 102 5.48 0.88 -10.55
N ILE A 103 5.30 -0.44 -10.42
CA ILE A 103 4.08 -1.02 -9.83
C ILE A 103 3.91 -0.58 -8.38
N ILE A 104 4.96 -0.68 -7.57
CA ILE A 104 4.92 -0.29 -6.15
C ILE A 104 4.66 1.21 -6.02
N ALA A 105 5.29 2.04 -6.84
CA ALA A 105 5.06 3.49 -6.87
C ALA A 105 3.60 3.86 -7.15
N ILE A 106 2.98 3.21 -8.14
CA ILE A 106 1.57 3.42 -8.47
C ILE A 106 0.69 2.99 -7.28
N PHE A 107 0.90 1.80 -6.74
CA PHE A 107 0.11 1.28 -5.62
C PHE A 107 0.24 2.15 -4.36
N THR A 108 1.45 2.54 -4.00
CA THR A 108 1.70 3.39 -2.82
C THR A 108 1.12 4.79 -3.04
N SER A 109 1.21 5.35 -4.25
CA SER A 109 0.58 6.63 -4.56
C SER A 109 -0.95 6.59 -4.40
N ILE A 110 -1.59 5.53 -4.90
CA ILE A 110 -3.04 5.33 -4.74
C ILE A 110 -3.39 5.23 -3.24
N LEU A 111 -2.64 4.43 -2.47
CA LEU A 111 -2.87 4.30 -1.02
C LEU A 111 -2.71 5.64 -0.28
N CYS A 112 -1.67 6.42 -0.59
CA CYS A 112 -1.46 7.72 0.04
C CYS A 112 -2.59 8.70 -0.28
N ILE A 113 -3.07 8.74 -1.53
CA ILE A 113 -4.22 9.56 -1.94
C ILE A 113 -5.50 9.10 -1.20
N CYS A 114 -5.74 7.79 -1.11
CA CYS A 114 -6.88 7.24 -0.38
C CYS A 114 -6.83 7.61 1.11
N ILE A 115 -5.67 7.52 1.75
CA ILE A 115 -5.48 7.88 3.15
C ILE A 115 -5.73 9.38 3.35
N GLU A 116 -5.18 10.24 2.49
CA GLU A 116 -5.37 11.68 2.61
C GLU A 116 -6.82 12.09 2.37
N ALA A 117 -7.49 11.51 1.35
CA ALA A 117 -8.91 11.69 1.15
C ALA A 117 -9.70 11.29 2.41
N LEU A 118 -9.38 10.14 3.01
CA LEU A 118 -10.04 9.66 4.21
C LEU A 118 -9.85 10.62 5.41
N ILE A 119 -8.67 11.22 5.55
CA ILE A 119 -8.38 12.23 6.58
C ILE A 119 -9.19 13.50 6.35
N ILE A 120 -9.19 14.04 5.13
CA ILE A 120 -9.85 15.31 4.78
C ILE A 120 -11.37 15.20 4.88
N TYR A 121 -11.95 14.12 4.37
CA TYR A 121 -13.38 13.90 4.45
C TYR A 121 -13.86 13.65 5.89
N ARG A 122 -12.94 13.49 6.86
CA ARG A 122 -13.20 13.26 8.30
C ARG A 122 -14.36 12.29 8.53
N ASN A 123 -14.51 11.33 7.62
CA ASN A 123 -15.70 10.49 7.56
C ASN A 123 -15.43 9.26 8.43
N ALA A 124 -15.29 9.52 9.74
CA ALA A 124 -15.09 8.50 10.75
C ALA A 124 -16.17 7.43 10.66
N ARG A 125 -17.40 7.77 10.21
CA ARG A 125 -18.48 6.81 9.97
C ARG A 125 -18.20 5.81 8.84
N PHE A 126 -17.56 6.23 7.75
CA PHE A 126 -17.19 5.30 6.67
C PHE A 126 -16.06 4.38 7.10
N LEU A 127 -15.03 4.91 7.76
CA LEU A 127 -13.94 4.10 8.31
C LEU A 127 -14.47 3.14 9.38
N GLU A 128 -15.34 3.61 10.29
CA GLU A 128 -15.97 2.80 11.32
C GLU A 128 -16.84 1.69 10.72
N SER A 129 -17.65 2.01 9.70
CA SER A 129 -18.48 1.01 8.99
C SER A 129 -17.62 -0.04 8.29
N LEU A 130 -16.56 0.40 7.60
CA LEU A 130 -15.65 -0.47 6.86
C LEU A 130 -14.81 -1.32 7.82
N LEU A 131 -14.34 -0.77 8.93
CA LEU A 131 -13.62 -1.49 9.98
C LEU A 131 -14.54 -2.50 10.68
N LYS A 132 -15.78 -2.12 10.98
CA LYS A 132 -16.80 -3.01 11.55
C LYS A 132 -17.17 -4.15 10.61
N ALA A 133 -17.06 -3.96 9.30
CA ALA A 133 -17.21 -5.02 8.30
C ALA A 133 -15.96 -5.90 8.15
N ILE A 134 -14.76 -5.30 8.17
CA ILE A 134 -13.49 -6.02 7.98
C ILE A 134 -13.11 -6.85 9.22
N ILE A 135 -13.34 -6.34 10.43
CA ILE A 135 -13.02 -7.03 11.69
C ILE A 135 -13.59 -8.46 11.74
N PRO A 136 -14.89 -8.71 11.52
CA PRO A 136 -15.44 -10.07 11.59
C PRO A 136 -14.88 -10.99 10.51
N THR A 137 -14.61 -10.45 9.31
CA THR A 137 -14.00 -11.24 8.22
C THR A 137 -12.56 -11.63 8.54
N LEU A 138 -11.75 -10.70 9.04
CA LEU A 138 -10.38 -10.97 9.48
C LEU A 138 -10.37 -11.97 10.63
N LEU A 139 -11.24 -11.79 11.62
CA LEU A 139 -11.36 -12.67 12.78
C LEU A 139 -11.70 -14.10 12.34
N LEU A 140 -12.61 -14.28 11.37
CA LEU A 140 -12.92 -15.60 10.81
C LEU A 140 -11.74 -16.25 10.09
N ILE A 141 -10.97 -15.48 9.30
CA ILE A 141 -9.79 -15.99 8.60
C ILE A 141 -8.71 -16.42 9.60
N TYR A 142 -8.44 -15.59 10.62
CA TYR A 142 -7.48 -15.92 11.67
C TYR A 142 -7.95 -17.13 12.48
N PHE A 143 -9.22 -17.18 12.86
CA PHE A 143 -9.82 -18.29 13.58
C PHE A 143 -9.68 -19.61 12.81
N LYS A 144 -9.98 -19.61 11.50
CA LYS A 144 -9.80 -20.77 10.62
C LYS A 144 -8.33 -21.22 10.56
N THR A 145 -7.41 -20.27 10.41
CA THR A 145 -5.97 -20.57 10.39
C THR A 145 -5.51 -21.19 11.70
N TYR A 146 -6.01 -20.68 12.83
CA TYR A 146 -5.68 -21.17 14.16
C TYR A 146 -6.27 -22.57 14.42
N LEU A 147 -7.54 -22.80 14.04
CA LEU A 147 -8.17 -24.11 14.08
C LEU A 147 -7.40 -25.14 13.26
N ASN A 148 -7.03 -24.80 12.02
CA ASN A 148 -6.23 -25.69 11.18
C ASN A 148 -4.89 -26.05 11.85
N LYS A 149 -4.25 -25.08 12.51
CA LYS A 149 -3.01 -25.33 13.25
C LYS A 149 -3.23 -26.25 14.46
N LEU A 150 -4.32 -26.06 15.22
CA LEU A 150 -4.68 -26.93 16.33
C LEU A 150 -5.04 -28.35 15.87
N LEU A 151 -5.86 -28.49 14.83
CA LEU A 151 -6.17 -29.81 14.25
C LEU A 151 -4.91 -30.51 13.74
N ALA A 152 -4.03 -29.78 13.03
CA ALA A 152 -2.72 -30.31 12.61
C ALA A 152 -1.93 -30.86 13.80
N GLN A 153 -1.86 -30.11 14.90
CA GLN A 153 -1.06 -30.49 16.06
C GLN A 153 -1.69 -31.60 16.90
N TYR A 154 -3.00 -31.57 17.13
CA TYR A 154 -3.66 -32.48 18.08
C TYR A 154 -4.29 -33.71 17.42
N VAL A 155 -4.78 -33.58 16.18
CA VAL A 155 -5.44 -34.69 15.47
C VAL A 155 -4.46 -35.41 14.57
N PHE A 156 -3.66 -34.66 13.80
CA PHE A 156 -2.78 -35.27 12.80
C PHE A 156 -1.39 -35.62 13.34
N LEU A 157 -0.85 -34.86 14.31
CA LEU A 157 0.48 -35.12 14.90
C LEU A 157 0.46 -36.06 16.12
N GLN A 158 -0.68 -36.68 16.43
CA GLN A 158 -0.83 -37.56 17.60
C GLN A 158 -0.09 -38.92 17.46
N HIS A 159 0.48 -39.21 16.28
CA HIS A 159 1.21 -40.44 15.97
C HIS A 159 2.66 -40.17 15.51
N TYR A 160 3.42 -39.47 16.34
CA TYR A 160 4.88 -39.57 16.34
C TYR A 160 5.45 -39.39 17.75
#